data_AF-A0A0G2AVV0-F1
#
_entry.id   AF-A0A0G2AVV0-F1
#
_cell.length_a   1.000
_cell.length_b   1.000
_cell.length_c   1.000
_cell.angle_alpha   90.00
_cell.angle_beta   90.00
_cell.angle_gamma   90.00
#
_symmetry.space_group_name_H-M   'P 1'
#
loop_
_entity.id
_entity.type
_entity.pdbx_description
1 polymer ?
#
loop_
_entity_poly.entity_id
_entity_poly.type
_entity_poly.pdbx_seq_one_letter_code
_entity_poly.pdbx_strand_id
1 'polypeptide(L)'
;MGGVPAGYCGRVLGDPGRTNILAKVIFSVPGFQVGGSPIERDTPFLIVVATGTSVLLNDGAGTSANIKKGSLSLTRLLGGSGVNEWTAQVHNDTLPPDPFTPEVNHDANTFAGKYFLVFSAVDKQSGMNHFEITEEDPLHPGYARGGSQLIAPITATSPYVLKDQDLRSVIVVTAIDNAGNRQRIALPPSVGTSTDQMGLGFGSVWIWALGVFVFLLLAFGVWRYAQRTQAPTA
;
A
#
# COMPACT_ATOMS: atom_id res chain seq x y z
N MET A 1 16.92 -12.81 -7.62
CA MET A 1 16.84 -13.82 -6.54
C MET A 1 15.37 -14.00 -6.21
N GLY A 2 14.84 -15.21 -6.27
CA GLY A 2 13.50 -15.53 -5.79
C GLY A 2 13.65 -16.24 -4.46
N GLY A 3 13.19 -15.63 -3.38
CA GLY A 3 13.07 -16.26 -2.08
C GLY A 3 11.60 -16.41 -1.74
N VAL A 4 11.24 -17.47 -1.02
CA VAL A 4 9.99 -17.51 -0.25
C VAL A 4 10.33 -16.85 1.09
N PRO A 5 9.91 -15.60 1.35
CA PRO A 5 10.16 -14.97 2.63
C PRO A 5 9.23 -15.57 3.69
N ALA A 6 9.67 -15.48 4.96
CA ALA A 6 8.90 -15.81 6.18
C ALA A 6 8.76 -17.29 6.52
N GLY A 7 9.75 -17.85 7.23
CA GLY A 7 9.76 -19.23 7.69
C GLY A 7 8.45 -19.64 8.37
N TYR A 8 7.78 -20.62 7.78
CA TYR A 8 6.52 -21.13 8.27
C TYR A 8 6.56 -22.65 8.41
N CYS A 9 6.29 -23.13 9.61
CA CYS A 9 6.12 -24.54 9.96
C CYS A 9 4.67 -24.74 10.47
N GLY A 10 3.69 -24.73 9.56
CA GLY A 10 2.28 -24.93 9.91
C GLY A 10 1.37 -25.00 8.69
N ARG A 11 0.12 -25.42 8.88
CA ARG A 11 -0.92 -25.43 7.82
C ARG A 11 -1.76 -24.17 7.93
N VAL A 12 -1.98 -23.48 6.81
CA VAL A 12 -2.94 -22.37 6.71
C VAL A 12 -3.99 -22.72 5.65
N LEU A 13 -5.18 -22.14 5.77
CA LEU A 13 -6.20 -22.19 4.73
C LEU A 13 -5.57 -21.66 3.41
N GLY A 14 -5.59 -22.46 2.33
CA GLY A 14 -4.94 -22.14 1.06
C GLY A 14 -3.60 -22.86 0.81
N ASP A 15 -3.07 -23.62 1.78
CA ASP A 15 -1.88 -24.45 1.61
C ASP A 15 -2.16 -25.61 0.62
N PRO A 16 -1.43 -25.72 -0.51
CA PRO A 16 -1.62 -26.78 -1.50
C PRO A 16 -1.05 -28.12 -1.00
N GLY A 17 -1.56 -28.64 0.12
CA GLY A 17 -1.27 -29.99 0.63
C GLY A 17 0.23 -30.36 0.75
N ARG A 18 0.51 -31.65 0.93
CA ARG A 18 1.89 -32.18 0.95
C ARG A 18 2.51 -32.10 -0.46
N THR A 19 2.90 -30.93 -0.91
CA THR A 19 3.70 -30.80 -2.12
C THR A 19 5.16 -30.65 -1.74
N ASN A 20 6.02 -31.55 -2.24
CA ASN A 20 7.48 -31.41 -2.16
C ASN A 20 7.98 -30.36 -3.18
N ILE A 21 7.16 -29.36 -3.49
CA ILE A 21 7.40 -28.35 -4.52
C ILE A 21 7.75 -27.06 -3.80
N LEU A 22 9.01 -26.64 -3.91
CA LEU A 22 9.50 -25.41 -3.26
C LEU A 22 9.20 -24.16 -4.07
N ALA A 23 9.09 -24.29 -5.39
CA ALA A 23 8.78 -23.19 -6.30
C ALA A 23 8.24 -23.73 -7.63
N LYS A 24 7.40 -22.93 -8.29
CA LYS A 24 6.98 -23.13 -9.68
C LYS A 24 7.52 -21.96 -10.51
N VAL A 25 8.20 -22.26 -11.62
CA VAL A 25 8.68 -21.25 -12.56
C VAL A 25 7.95 -21.44 -13.88
N ILE A 26 7.32 -20.37 -14.36
CA ILE A 26 6.51 -20.38 -15.58
C ILE A 26 7.23 -19.54 -16.62
N PHE A 27 7.45 -20.14 -17.80
CA PHE A 27 8.09 -19.47 -18.92
C PHE A 27 7.04 -19.16 -19.98
N SER A 28 6.95 -17.89 -20.39
CA SER A 28 6.19 -17.52 -21.57
C SER A 28 7.08 -17.66 -22.80
N VAL A 29 6.72 -18.58 -23.69
CA VAL A 29 7.41 -18.75 -24.98
C VAL A 29 6.63 -17.95 -26.02
N PRO A 30 7.19 -16.85 -26.57
CA PRO A 30 6.48 -16.03 -27.54
C PRO A 30 6.03 -16.88 -28.74
N GLY A 31 4.77 -16.70 -29.14
CA GLY A 31 4.24 -17.29 -30.36
C GLY A 31 4.82 -16.64 -31.61
N PHE A 32 4.67 -17.35 -32.74
CA PHE A 32 5.03 -16.98 -34.12
C PHE A 32 5.31 -15.46 -34.32
N GLN A 33 6.57 -15.10 -34.56
CA GLN A 33 6.92 -13.73 -34.95
C GLN A 33 6.41 -13.45 -36.37
N VAL A 34 5.52 -12.48 -36.52
CA VAL A 34 5.14 -11.97 -37.85
C VAL A 34 6.31 -11.12 -38.35
N GLY A 35 7.01 -11.58 -39.39
CA GLY A 35 8.16 -10.89 -39.98
C GLY A 35 9.55 -11.33 -39.50
N GLY A 36 9.62 -12.30 -38.58
CA GLY A 36 10.88 -12.97 -38.18
C GLY A 36 11.14 -14.23 -39.01
N SER A 37 12.42 -14.66 -39.06
CA SER A 37 12.77 -15.97 -39.65
C SER A 37 11.94 -17.07 -38.96
N PRO A 38 11.37 -18.04 -39.69
CA PRO A 38 10.61 -19.12 -39.07
C PRO A 38 11.45 -19.78 -37.97
N ILE A 39 10.97 -19.73 -36.73
CA ILE A 39 11.57 -20.55 -35.66
C ILE A 39 11.44 -22.00 -36.17
N GLU A 40 12.58 -22.66 -36.39
CA GLU A 40 12.61 -24.04 -36.87
C GLU A 40 11.68 -24.91 -36.03
N ARG A 41 10.91 -25.76 -36.73
CA ARG A 41 9.65 -26.36 -36.24
C ARG A 41 9.78 -27.14 -34.94
N ASP A 42 11.00 -27.52 -34.54
CA ASP A 42 11.27 -28.43 -33.43
C ASP A 42 12.54 -28.07 -32.63
N THR A 43 12.98 -26.81 -32.62
CA THR A 43 14.18 -26.45 -31.82
C THR A 43 13.89 -26.69 -30.33
N PRO A 44 14.58 -27.66 -29.68
CA PRO A 44 14.40 -27.88 -28.26
C PRO A 44 14.98 -26.67 -27.53
N PHE A 45 14.27 -26.19 -26.52
CA PHE A 45 14.84 -25.24 -25.56
C PHE A 45 15.20 -26.00 -24.29
N LEU A 46 16.43 -25.76 -23.83
CA LEU A 46 16.99 -26.42 -22.66
C LEU A 46 16.87 -25.49 -21.46
N ILE A 47 16.22 -25.96 -20.41
CA ILE A 47 16.21 -25.30 -19.11
C ILE A 47 17.25 -26.00 -18.24
N VAL A 48 18.26 -25.25 -17.81
CA VAL A 48 19.35 -25.76 -16.95
C VAL A 48 19.41 -24.93 -15.67
N VAL A 49 19.57 -25.60 -14.53
CA VAL A 49 19.97 -24.93 -13.29
C VAL A 49 21.46 -24.63 -13.39
N ALA A 50 21.82 -23.34 -13.49
CA ALA A 50 23.19 -22.91 -13.68
C ALA A 50 24.12 -23.40 -12.54
N THR A 51 25.41 -23.54 -12.86
CA THR A 51 26.43 -23.98 -11.90
C THR A 51 26.55 -23.03 -10.72
N GLY A 52 26.36 -21.72 -10.93
CA GLY A 52 26.34 -20.70 -9.87
C GLY A 52 25.06 -20.63 -9.03
N THR A 53 24.04 -21.45 -9.31
CA THR A 53 22.82 -21.45 -8.48
C THR A 53 23.06 -22.15 -7.14
N SER A 54 22.77 -21.46 -6.04
CA SER A 54 22.74 -22.00 -4.68
C SER A 54 21.30 -22.05 -4.16
N VAL A 55 20.98 -23.07 -3.35
CA VAL A 55 19.75 -23.14 -2.57
C VAL A 55 20.15 -23.06 -1.11
N LEU A 56 19.53 -22.16 -0.37
CA LEU A 56 19.84 -21.91 1.04
C LEU A 56 18.65 -22.33 1.90
N LEU A 57 18.93 -22.92 3.06
CA LEU A 57 17.92 -23.25 4.06
C LEU A 57 17.46 -21.99 4.78
N ASN A 58 16.19 -21.96 5.14
CA ASN A 58 15.64 -20.91 5.99
C ASN A 58 15.82 -21.29 7.46
N ASP A 59 17.07 -21.43 7.90
CA ASP A 59 17.48 -21.81 9.25
C ASP A 59 18.03 -20.63 10.07
N GLY A 60 17.78 -19.40 9.62
CA GLY A 60 18.31 -18.17 10.21
C GLY A 60 19.78 -17.88 9.90
N ALA A 61 20.58 -18.90 9.56
CA ALA A 61 21.97 -18.76 9.14
C ALA A 61 22.12 -18.73 7.61
N GLY A 62 21.11 -19.17 6.86
CA GLY A 62 21.15 -19.26 5.41
C GLY A 62 22.06 -20.38 4.92
N THR A 63 22.13 -21.50 5.66
CA THR A 63 23.05 -22.60 5.34
C THR A 63 22.77 -23.18 3.95
N SER A 64 23.81 -23.50 3.17
CA SER A 64 23.63 -24.11 1.85
C SER A 64 22.97 -25.48 1.94
N ALA A 65 21.89 -25.67 1.19
CA ALA A 65 21.22 -26.95 1.04
C ALA A 65 22.00 -27.85 0.07
N ASN A 66 22.06 -29.16 0.38
CA ASN A 66 22.62 -30.14 -0.54
C ASN A 66 21.55 -30.53 -1.57
N ILE A 67 21.75 -30.11 -2.83
CA ILE A 67 20.79 -30.30 -3.91
C ILE A 67 21.38 -31.12 -5.06
N LYS A 68 20.55 -31.96 -5.68
CA LYS A 68 20.84 -32.54 -6.99
C LYS A 68 20.30 -31.60 -8.06
N LYS A 69 21.18 -31.03 -8.87
CA LYS A 69 20.80 -30.19 -10.01
C LYS A 69 20.42 -31.08 -11.19
N GLY A 70 19.35 -30.71 -11.90
CA GLY A 70 18.91 -31.37 -13.13
C GLY A 70 18.81 -30.40 -14.29
N SER A 71 18.61 -30.94 -15.49
CA SER A 71 18.28 -30.19 -16.70
C SER A 71 17.01 -30.77 -17.32
N LEU A 72 16.17 -29.90 -17.87
CA LEU A 72 14.93 -30.28 -18.55
C LEU A 72 14.99 -29.80 -20.00
N SER A 73 14.90 -30.74 -20.94
CA SER A 73 14.79 -30.42 -22.37
C SER A 73 13.32 -30.42 -22.76
N LEU A 74 12.83 -29.31 -23.32
CA LEU A 74 11.46 -29.16 -23.75
C LEU A 74 11.44 -28.90 -25.27
N THR A 75 10.56 -29.61 -25.97
CA THR A 75 10.29 -29.37 -27.39
C THR A 75 8.90 -28.78 -27.52
N ARG A 76 8.78 -27.69 -28.28
CA ARG A 76 7.51 -27.02 -28.51
C ARG A 76 6.74 -27.74 -29.62
N LEU A 77 5.58 -28.29 -29.30
CA LEU A 77 4.65 -28.82 -30.29
C LEU A 77 3.75 -27.69 -30.82
N LEU A 78 3.86 -27.38 -32.11
CA LEU A 78 2.94 -26.46 -32.80
C LEU A 78 1.59 -27.15 -33.05
N GLY A 79 0.49 -26.52 -32.63
CA GLY A 79 -0.88 -27.00 -32.91
C GLY A 79 -1.67 -27.55 -31.72
N GLY A 80 -1.07 -27.61 -30.51
CA GLY A 80 -1.81 -27.84 -29.28
C GLY A 80 -2.42 -26.53 -28.75
N SER A 81 -3.70 -26.53 -28.39
CA SER A 81 -4.24 -25.52 -27.48
C SER A 81 -3.57 -25.72 -26.12
N GLY A 82 -2.41 -25.09 -25.92
CA GLY A 82 -1.75 -25.08 -24.63
C GLY A 82 -2.68 -24.46 -23.60
N VAL A 83 -3.01 -25.20 -22.54
CA VAL A 83 -3.76 -24.64 -21.42
C VAL A 83 -2.84 -23.67 -20.71
N ASN A 84 -3.25 -22.39 -20.64
CA ASN A 84 -2.56 -21.41 -19.81
C ASN A 84 -2.99 -21.61 -18.35
N GLU A 85 -2.37 -22.58 -17.69
CA GLU A 85 -2.63 -22.92 -16.30
C GLU A 85 -2.41 -21.73 -15.36
N TRP A 86 -1.49 -20.82 -15.71
CA TRP A 86 -1.25 -19.59 -14.95
C TRP A 86 -2.48 -18.68 -14.96
N THR A 87 -3.06 -18.43 -16.13
CA THR A 87 -4.27 -17.60 -16.23
C THR A 87 -5.43 -18.22 -15.46
N ALA A 88 -5.58 -19.55 -15.49
CA ALA A 88 -6.58 -20.23 -14.69
C ALA A 88 -6.30 -20.09 -13.18
N GLN A 89 -5.03 -20.19 -12.76
CA GLN A 89 -4.63 -20.03 -11.36
C GLN A 89 -4.91 -18.60 -10.86
N VAL A 90 -4.55 -17.57 -11.64
CA VAL A 90 -4.85 -16.17 -11.32
C VAL A 90 -6.36 -15.92 -11.27
N HIS A 91 -7.13 -16.47 -12.22
CA HIS A 91 -8.58 -16.27 -12.27
C HIS A 91 -9.33 -16.93 -11.12
N ASN A 92 -8.82 -18.06 -10.61
CA ASN A 92 -9.44 -18.80 -9.52
C ASN A 92 -8.97 -18.35 -8.14
N ASP A 93 -7.99 -17.44 -8.07
CA ASP A 93 -7.51 -16.88 -6.82
C ASP A 93 -8.46 -15.79 -6.32
N THR A 94 -8.92 -15.96 -5.09
CA THR A 94 -9.91 -15.10 -4.42
C THR A 94 -9.47 -14.71 -3.01
N LEU A 95 -8.28 -15.14 -2.58
CA LEU A 95 -7.78 -14.84 -1.24
C LEU A 95 -6.87 -13.61 -1.31
N PRO A 96 -7.00 -12.67 -0.37
CA PRO A 96 -6.06 -11.55 -0.30
C PRO A 96 -4.67 -12.04 0.12
N PRO A 97 -3.62 -11.24 -0.15
CA PRO A 97 -2.29 -11.47 0.40
C PRO A 97 -2.32 -11.69 1.92
N ASP A 98 -1.35 -12.47 2.43
CA ASP A 98 -1.23 -12.74 3.87
C ASP A 98 -1.08 -11.43 4.66
N PRO A 99 -1.61 -11.36 5.90
CA PRO A 99 -1.39 -10.22 6.79
C PRO A 99 0.09 -9.93 6.99
N PHE A 100 0.45 -8.65 6.94
CA PHE A 100 1.83 -8.17 7.06
C PHE A 100 1.91 -6.92 7.94
N THR A 101 3.13 -6.58 8.37
CA THR A 101 3.39 -5.43 9.25
C THR A 101 4.40 -4.51 8.58
N PRO A 102 3.95 -3.37 8.03
CA PRO A 102 4.84 -2.30 7.60
C PRO A 102 5.51 -1.63 8.80
N GLU A 103 6.76 -1.19 8.63
CA GLU A 103 7.55 -0.56 9.67
C GLU A 103 8.10 0.79 9.20
N VAL A 104 7.86 1.84 9.98
CA VAL A 104 8.45 3.16 9.77
C VAL A 104 9.80 3.21 10.48
N ASN A 105 10.85 3.53 9.73
CA ASN A 105 12.22 3.60 10.21
C ASN A 105 12.85 4.95 9.88
N HIS A 106 13.92 5.28 10.61
CA HIS A 106 14.75 6.46 10.37
C HIS A 106 16.19 6.11 10.70
N ASP A 107 17.11 6.40 9.79
CA ASP A 107 18.54 6.17 9.98
C ASP A 107 19.33 7.34 9.39
N ALA A 108 20.26 7.89 10.17
CA ALA A 108 21.00 9.10 9.78
C ALA A 108 21.88 8.89 8.53
N ASN A 109 22.27 7.65 8.25
CA ASN A 109 23.14 7.30 7.12
C ASN A 109 22.34 6.84 5.88
N THR A 110 21.03 6.66 6.01
CA THR A 110 20.15 6.17 4.95
C THR A 110 19.16 7.26 4.55
N PHE A 111 18.97 7.47 3.24
CA PHE A 111 18.06 8.50 2.70
C PHE A 111 18.25 9.91 3.30
N ALA A 112 19.48 10.24 3.70
CA ALA A 112 19.84 11.50 4.35
C ALA A 112 19.06 11.78 5.65
N GLY A 113 18.82 10.75 6.48
CA GLY A 113 18.11 10.92 7.75
C GLY A 113 16.61 11.15 7.59
N LYS A 114 16.02 10.72 6.48
CA LYS A 114 14.56 10.82 6.27
C LYS A 114 13.87 9.59 6.85
N TYR A 115 12.63 9.76 7.30
CA TYR A 115 11.73 8.67 7.59
C TYR A 115 11.39 7.92 6.31
N PHE A 116 11.47 6.59 6.38
CA PHE A 116 11.14 5.69 5.30
C PHE A 116 10.38 4.48 5.83
N LEU A 117 9.60 3.88 4.95
CA LEU A 117 8.74 2.75 5.23
C LEU A 117 9.36 1.48 4.64
N VAL A 118 9.43 0.43 5.45
CA VAL A 118 9.83 -0.92 5.04
C VAL A 118 8.62 -1.83 5.13
N PHE A 119 8.36 -2.59 4.07
CA PHE A 119 7.24 -3.51 4.02
C PHE A 119 7.54 -4.68 3.09
N SER A 120 6.89 -5.80 3.36
CA SER A 120 6.86 -6.99 2.52
C SER A 120 5.59 -7.76 2.82
N ALA A 121 4.99 -8.34 1.79
CA ALA A 121 3.83 -9.22 1.88
C ALA A 121 4.08 -10.45 1.02
N VAL A 122 3.32 -11.52 1.29
CA VAL A 122 3.39 -12.77 0.54
C VAL A 122 1.97 -13.16 0.18
N ASP A 123 1.77 -13.57 -1.07
CA ASP A 123 0.58 -14.30 -1.48
C ASP A 123 0.98 -15.72 -1.90
N LYS A 124 0.19 -16.71 -1.47
CA LYS A 124 0.46 -18.14 -1.66
C LYS A 124 -0.21 -18.72 -2.90
N GLN A 125 -1.14 -18.00 -3.53
CA GLN A 125 -1.93 -18.51 -4.64
C GLN A 125 -1.43 -17.98 -5.99
N SER A 126 -1.66 -16.71 -6.30
CA SER A 126 -1.24 -16.06 -7.54
C SER A 126 0.04 -15.24 -7.39
N GLY A 127 0.56 -15.07 -6.18
CA GLY A 127 1.75 -14.29 -5.87
C GLY A 127 1.52 -12.79 -5.92
N MET A 128 2.52 -12.03 -5.45
CA MET A 128 2.44 -10.57 -5.37
C MET A 128 2.52 -9.89 -6.74
N ASN A 129 1.74 -8.82 -6.93
CA ASN A 129 1.84 -7.94 -8.10
C ASN A 129 2.59 -6.64 -7.78
N HIS A 130 2.05 -5.82 -6.88
CA HIS A 130 2.70 -4.57 -6.45
C HIS A 130 2.15 -4.06 -5.11
N PHE A 131 2.72 -2.95 -4.63
CA PHE A 131 2.25 -2.23 -3.46
C PHE A 131 1.82 -0.82 -3.85
N GLU A 132 0.78 -0.33 -3.20
CA GLU A 132 0.34 1.06 -3.27
C GLU A 132 0.42 1.73 -1.90
N ILE A 133 0.83 2.99 -1.86
CA ILE A 133 0.94 3.79 -0.63
C ILE A 133 0.13 5.07 -0.76
N THR A 134 -0.59 5.42 0.31
CA THR A 134 -1.21 6.74 0.53
C THR A 134 -0.81 7.30 1.89
N GLU A 135 -0.63 8.62 1.98
CA GLU A 135 -0.34 9.37 3.21
C GLU A 135 -1.53 10.31 3.49
N GLU A 136 -2.54 9.77 4.15
CA GLU A 136 -3.88 10.35 4.28
C GLU A 136 -4.00 11.31 5.48
N ASP A 137 -4.93 12.26 5.39
CA ASP A 137 -5.29 13.12 6.52
C ASP A 137 -5.98 12.29 7.64
N PRO A 138 -5.53 12.38 8.90
CA PRO A 138 -6.14 11.62 10.00
C PRO A 138 -7.61 11.95 10.28
N LEU A 139 -8.04 13.17 9.97
CA LEU A 139 -9.41 13.64 10.18
C LEU A 139 -10.29 13.38 8.95
N HIS A 140 -9.70 13.24 7.76
CA HIS A 140 -10.41 13.06 6.50
C HIS A 140 -9.76 11.92 5.67
N PRO A 141 -10.11 10.65 5.94
CA PRO A 141 -9.59 9.50 5.20
C PRO A 141 -9.82 9.64 3.69
N GLY A 142 -8.82 9.26 2.89
CA GLY A 142 -8.83 9.40 1.43
C GLY A 142 -8.50 10.81 0.90
N TYR A 143 -8.20 11.78 1.77
CA TYR A 143 -7.74 13.12 1.36
C TYR A 143 -6.27 13.34 1.71
N ALA A 144 -5.62 14.20 0.93
CA ALA A 144 -4.28 14.69 1.24
C ALA A 144 -4.32 15.65 2.44
N ARG A 145 -3.31 15.57 3.33
CA ARG A 145 -3.20 16.39 4.52
C ARG A 145 -3.28 17.89 4.22
N GLY A 146 -4.19 18.59 4.90
CA GLY A 146 -4.32 20.05 4.82
C GLY A 146 -4.96 20.58 3.51
N GLY A 147 -5.58 19.70 2.72
CA GLY A 147 -6.27 20.08 1.48
C GLY A 147 -7.63 19.42 1.33
N SER A 148 -8.36 19.82 0.29
CA SER A 148 -9.64 19.23 -0.11
C SER A 148 -9.50 18.25 -1.29
N GLN A 149 -8.27 17.84 -1.62
CA GLN A 149 -7.99 16.98 -2.76
C GLN A 149 -7.91 15.52 -2.33
N LEU A 150 -8.55 14.63 -3.10
CA LEU A 150 -8.42 13.19 -2.93
C LEU A 150 -6.97 12.76 -3.16
N ILE A 151 -6.45 11.92 -2.28
CA ILE A 151 -5.10 11.38 -2.43
C ILE A 151 -5.13 10.18 -3.39
N ALA A 152 -4.27 10.24 -4.42
CA ALA A 152 -4.09 9.14 -5.34
C ALA A 152 -3.08 8.13 -4.76
N PRO A 153 -3.38 6.81 -4.80
CA PRO A 153 -2.41 5.78 -4.47
C PRO A 153 -1.18 5.84 -5.37
N ILE A 154 0.00 5.61 -4.78
CA ILE A 154 1.27 5.61 -5.49
C ILE A 154 1.82 4.19 -5.47
N THR A 155 2.07 3.62 -6.64
CA THR A 155 2.80 2.36 -6.76
C THR A 155 4.21 2.54 -6.21
N ALA A 156 4.59 1.72 -5.22
CA ALA A 156 5.83 1.86 -4.49
C ALA A 156 6.56 0.52 -4.32
N THR A 157 7.86 0.63 -4.08
CA THR A 157 8.72 -0.49 -3.69
C THR A 157 9.33 -0.20 -2.33
N SER A 158 9.65 -1.25 -1.58
CA SER A 158 10.30 -1.14 -0.28
C SER A 158 11.82 -1.08 -0.47
N PRO A 159 12.54 -0.18 0.23
CA PRO A 159 12.02 0.87 1.13
C PRO A 159 11.43 2.08 0.38
N TYR A 160 10.40 2.71 0.97
CA TYR A 160 9.75 3.92 0.43
C TYR A 160 10.01 5.13 1.33
N VAL A 161 10.60 6.21 0.80
CA VAL A 161 10.80 7.46 1.57
C VAL A 161 9.47 8.20 1.70
N LEU A 162 9.04 8.47 2.94
CA LEU A 162 7.77 9.14 3.21
C LEU A 162 7.79 10.59 2.70
N LYS A 163 6.65 11.11 2.25
CA LYS A 163 6.53 12.53 1.91
C LYS A 163 6.31 13.36 3.16
N ASP A 164 5.50 12.86 4.08
CA ASP A 164 5.30 13.42 5.39
C ASP A 164 6.41 13.00 6.35
N GLN A 165 7.43 13.86 6.44
CA GLN A 165 8.53 13.69 7.37
C GLN A 165 8.19 14.09 8.81
N ASP A 166 7.01 14.67 9.04
CA ASP A 166 6.51 15.00 10.38
C ASP A 166 5.65 13.89 10.99
N LEU A 167 5.42 12.77 10.28
CA LEU A 167 4.64 11.61 10.72
C LEU A 167 3.25 11.95 11.32
N ARG A 168 2.56 12.92 10.73
CA ARG A 168 1.21 13.35 11.12
C ARG A 168 0.12 12.72 10.26
N SER A 169 0.45 12.20 9.09
CA SER A 169 -0.47 11.50 8.19
C SER A 169 -0.70 10.06 8.64
N VAL A 170 -1.88 9.51 8.31
CA VAL A 170 -2.14 8.07 8.37
C VAL A 170 -1.47 7.44 7.14
N ILE A 171 -0.52 6.54 7.36
CA ILE A 171 0.18 5.87 6.26
C ILE A 171 -0.57 4.58 5.96
N VAL A 172 -1.06 4.46 4.74
CA VAL A 172 -1.82 3.29 4.30
C VAL A 172 -1.01 2.54 3.26
N VAL A 173 -0.80 1.26 3.52
CA VAL A 173 -0.07 0.35 2.64
C VAL A 173 -1.04 -0.69 2.12
N THR A 174 -1.19 -0.77 0.81
CA THR A 174 -2.05 -1.75 0.15
C THR A 174 -1.19 -2.70 -0.66
N ALA A 175 -1.18 -3.98 -0.28
CA ALA A 175 -0.55 -5.05 -1.04
C ALA A 175 -1.58 -5.63 -2.02
N ILE A 176 -1.19 -5.79 -3.29
CA ILE A 176 -2.06 -6.27 -4.37
C ILE A 176 -1.40 -7.50 -5.01
N ASP A 177 -2.13 -8.61 -5.11
CA ASP A 177 -1.68 -9.84 -5.77
C ASP A 177 -1.95 -9.80 -7.29
N ASN A 178 -1.56 -10.86 -8.01
CA ASN A 178 -1.77 -10.95 -9.45
C ASN A 178 -3.23 -11.18 -9.84
N ALA A 179 -4.09 -11.61 -8.92
CA ALA A 179 -5.53 -11.76 -9.10
C ALA A 179 -6.31 -10.46 -8.83
N GLY A 180 -5.66 -9.45 -8.24
CA GLY A 180 -6.24 -8.16 -7.89
C GLY A 180 -6.85 -8.10 -6.48
N ASN A 181 -6.68 -9.15 -5.66
CA ASN A 181 -7.09 -9.11 -4.26
C ASN A 181 -6.15 -8.17 -3.48
N ARG A 182 -6.68 -7.56 -2.41
CA ARG A 182 -6.02 -6.47 -1.70
C ARG A 182 -5.95 -6.72 -0.20
N GLN A 183 -4.77 -6.52 0.37
CA GLN A 183 -4.55 -6.49 1.81
C GLN A 183 -4.09 -5.09 2.22
N ARG A 184 -4.90 -4.39 3.02
CA ARG A 184 -4.67 -2.98 3.41
C ARG A 184 -4.30 -2.88 4.89
N ILE A 185 -3.20 -2.20 5.18
CA ILE A 185 -2.73 -1.91 6.55
C ILE A 185 -2.59 -0.41 6.72
N ALA A 186 -3.17 0.15 7.78
CA ALA A 186 -3.08 1.56 8.12
C ALA A 186 -2.21 1.73 9.38
N LEU A 187 -1.19 2.56 9.29
CA LEU A 187 -0.36 2.98 10.41
C LEU A 187 -0.87 4.34 10.90
N PRO A 188 -1.21 4.46 12.18
CA PRO A 188 -1.61 5.75 12.74
C PRO A 188 -0.44 6.74 12.76
N PRO A 189 -0.72 8.05 12.84
CA PRO A 189 0.30 9.07 13.05
C PRO A 189 1.17 8.74 14.26
N SER A 190 2.49 8.90 14.12
CA SER A 190 3.45 8.57 15.18
C SER A 190 3.86 9.77 16.03
N VAL A 191 3.64 11.00 15.53
CA VAL A 191 3.72 12.16 16.41
C VAL A 191 2.45 12.17 17.26
N GLY A 192 2.66 12.04 18.57
CA GLY A 192 1.58 12.04 19.55
C GLY A 192 0.63 13.18 19.25
N THR A 193 -0.68 12.91 19.32
CA THR A 193 -1.73 13.91 19.28
C THR A 193 -1.47 14.92 20.38
N SER A 194 -0.62 15.92 20.13
CA SER A 194 -0.62 17.16 20.89
C SER A 194 -2.04 17.64 20.73
N THR A 195 -2.75 17.56 21.84
CA THR A 195 -4.07 18.10 22.00
C THR A 195 -3.94 19.59 21.70
N ASP A 196 -4.06 19.98 20.43
CA ASP A 196 -4.40 21.34 20.06
C ASP A 196 -5.87 21.52 20.45
N GLN A 197 -6.08 21.61 21.77
CA GLN A 197 -7.09 22.47 22.32
C GLN A 197 -6.75 23.89 21.85
N MET A 198 -7.15 24.24 20.63
CA MET A 198 -7.41 25.63 20.24
C MET A 198 -8.17 25.65 18.92
N GLY A 199 -9.45 25.34 19.06
CA GLY A 199 -10.45 25.45 18.01
C GLY A 199 -11.79 25.89 18.55
N LEU A 200 -11.82 26.78 19.57
CA LEU A 200 -12.96 27.70 19.71
C LEU A 200 -12.92 28.61 18.50
N GLY A 201 -13.37 28.08 17.36
CA GLY A 201 -13.40 28.75 16.09
C GLY A 201 -14.16 30.07 16.22
N PHE A 202 -13.74 31.03 15.42
CA PHE A 202 -14.17 32.42 15.30
C PHE A 202 -15.70 32.68 15.28
N GLY A 203 -16.56 31.66 15.36
CA GLY A 203 -18.01 31.78 15.51
C GLY A 203 -18.47 32.43 16.82
N SER A 204 -17.70 32.34 17.91
CA SER A 204 -18.10 32.96 19.19
C SER A 204 -17.86 34.48 19.25
N VAL A 205 -16.84 34.99 18.54
CA VAL A 205 -16.52 36.44 18.53
C VAL A 205 -17.63 37.24 17.85
N TRP A 206 -18.22 36.71 16.77
CA TRP A 206 -19.36 37.34 16.10
C TRP A 206 -20.63 37.36 16.96
N ILE A 207 -20.85 36.33 17.79
CA ILE A 207 -21.99 36.29 18.72
C ILE A 207 -21.86 37.38 19.79
N TRP A 208 -20.67 37.56 20.36
CA TRP A 208 -20.41 38.65 21.30
C TRP A 208 -20.49 40.03 20.65
N ALA A 209 -19.95 40.20 19.44
CA ALA A 209 -20.04 41.45 18.69
C ALA A 209 -21.50 41.81 18.34
N LEU A 210 -22.31 40.84 17.91
CA LEU A 210 -23.73 41.03 17.64
C LEU A 210 -24.51 41.38 18.93
N GLY A 211 -24.20 40.70 20.04
CA GLY A 211 -24.79 40.98 21.34
C GLY A 211 -24.51 42.41 21.82
N VAL A 212 -23.26 42.87 21.71
CA VAL A 212 -22.88 44.26 22.05
C VAL A 212 -23.58 45.27 21.14
N PHE A 213 -23.67 44.98 19.84
CA PHE A 213 -24.34 45.86 18.88
C PHE A 213 -25.84 46.02 19.18
N VAL A 214 -26.55 44.92 19.45
CA VAL A 214 -27.97 44.94 19.83
C VAL A 214 -28.18 45.70 21.15
N PHE A 215 -27.30 45.48 22.13
CA PHE A 215 -27.35 46.20 23.40
C PHE A 215 -27.22 47.72 23.22
N LEU A 216 -26.27 48.18 22.38
CA LEU A 216 -26.10 49.60 22.08
C LEU A 216 -27.31 50.21 21.37
N LEU A 217 -27.96 49.48 20.45
CA LEU A 217 -29.19 49.93 19.79
C LEU A 217 -30.35 50.09 20.76
N LEU A 218 -30.51 49.15 21.71
CA LEU A 218 -31.53 49.24 22.74
C LEU A 218 -31.27 50.42 23.69
N ALA A 219 -30.03 50.59 24.15
CA ALA A 219 -29.63 51.72 24.98
C ALA A 219 -29.89 53.07 24.27
N PHE A 220 -29.54 53.16 22.98
CA PHE A 220 -29.79 54.36 22.17
C PHE A 220 -31.29 54.61 21.96
N GLY A 221 -32.10 53.57 21.76
CA GLY A 221 -33.55 53.66 21.65
C GLY A 221 -34.20 54.18 22.93
N VAL A 222 -33.80 53.65 24.09
CA VAL A 222 -34.27 54.12 25.41
C VAL A 222 -33.85 55.57 25.65
N TRP A 223 -32.62 55.94 25.31
CA TRP A 223 -32.13 57.31 25.43
C TRP A 223 -32.94 58.29 24.55
N ARG A 224 -33.19 57.93 23.28
CA ARG A 224 -34.05 58.72 22.36
C ARG A 224 -35.50 58.82 22.88
N TYR A 225 -36.03 57.77 23.47
CA TYR A 225 -37.37 57.76 24.05
C TYR A 225 -37.47 58.71 25.25
N ALA A 226 -36.50 58.63 26.18
CA ALA A 226 -36.43 59.50 27.35
C ALA A 226 -36.29 60.99 26.97
N GLN A 227 -35.57 61.30 25.87
CA GLN A 227 -35.47 62.68 25.37
C GLN A 227 -36.79 63.21 24.79
N ARG A 228 -37.65 62.34 24.26
CA ARG A 228 -38.96 62.75 23.70
C ARG A 228 -40.01 62.98 24.78
N THR A 229 -39.96 62.24 25.88
CA THR A 229 -40.91 62.38 27.00
C THR A 229 -40.60 63.57 27.90
N GLN A 230 -39.40 64.16 27.80
CA GLN A 230 -39.04 65.40 28.49
C GLN A 230 -39.37 66.68 27.70
N ALA A 231 -40.17 66.60 26.63
CA ALA A 231 -40.72 67.81 26.01
C ALA A 231 -41.70 68.47 27.00
N PRO A 232 -41.42 69.70 27.47
CA PRO A 232 -42.27 70.36 28.46
C PRO A 232 -43.64 70.67 27.84
N THR A 233 -44.70 70.24 28.51
CA THR A 233 -46.05 70.77 28.32
C THR A 233 -46.01 72.27 28.64
N ALA A 234 -46.06 73.09 27.60
CA ALA A 234 -46.40 74.50 27.68
C ALA A 234 -47.92 74.68 27.80
#